data_AF-A0A8H6WX89-F1
#
_entry.id   AF-A0A8H6WX89-F1
#
_cell.length_a   1.000
_cell.length_b   1.000
_cell.length_c   1.000
_cell.angle_alpha   90.00
_cell.angle_beta   90.00
_cell.angle_gamma   90.00
#
_symmetry.space_group_name_H-M   'P 1'
#
loop_
_entity.id
_entity.type
_entity.pdbx_description
1 polymer ?
#
loop_
_entity_poly.entity_id
_entity_poly.type
_entity_poly.pdbx_seq_one_letter_code
_entity_poly.pdbx_strand_id
1 'polypeptide(L)'
;MTAGPIQLTVNFLSPVEPTNLLHQSLPFSYLAVSAVSTDGALHTVAIYSDISAEWVTGDTSLEANWTTTTGSVYTHQVQLVTQTPFGEFSGQGQTQYGSVYFSCINANALTYQTGQDTVVRGQFIKNAALANTKDTNFRAVSNNWPVFAFAHTITVGTTVSTPVKFTIGQVRDPAIEYIIAGNVYQKRSYYWWSTYSTVAALISDFINAYPTALATANTFDAKVQSDATSKVSTTYAGIAALAVRQAFGATELTISKASDGSWNKSDIMMFIKEISSDGNINTVDIIYPAWPIFMYTNPTLGKYLLNGLLAYQATGQYPNAWAVHDLGAEYPAAIGHNLGMDEKMPIEGSRDPSNVYFLLRIGAELCFPEECGNMLIMSLDYLQRTKDTSLVSRYSAQLDQWATYLIGNTLYPEDQLATTDFSG
;
A
#
# COMPACT_ATOMS: atom_id res chain seq x y z
N MET A 1 4.77 -22.29 -15.80
CA MET A 1 5.42 -23.45 -15.14
C MET A 1 4.84 -24.74 -15.72
N THR A 2 5.55 -25.87 -15.65
CA THR A 2 5.03 -27.17 -16.11
C THR A 2 4.97 -28.16 -14.96
N ALA A 3 3.93 -28.99 -14.93
CA ALA A 3 3.72 -30.05 -13.95
C ALA A 3 3.24 -31.30 -14.69
N GLY A 4 4.15 -32.25 -14.95
CA GLY A 4 3.87 -33.38 -15.84
C GLY A 4 3.42 -32.90 -17.23
N PRO A 5 2.32 -33.44 -17.80
CA PRO A 5 1.79 -33.03 -19.10
C PRO A 5 0.94 -31.75 -19.06
N ILE A 6 1.02 -30.96 -17.99
CA ILE A 6 0.23 -29.73 -17.82
C ILE A 6 1.14 -28.52 -17.82
N GLN A 7 0.82 -27.54 -18.67
CA GLN A 7 1.36 -26.19 -18.56
C GLN A 7 0.41 -25.34 -17.72
N LEU A 8 0.94 -24.78 -16.63
CA LEU A 8 0.24 -23.87 -15.74
C LEU A 8 0.72 -22.44 -15.98
N THR A 9 -0.25 -21.53 -16.04
CA THR A 9 -0.05 -20.08 -16.04
C THR A 9 -0.60 -19.53 -14.73
N VAL A 10 0.27 -18.86 -13.98
CA VAL A 10 -0.06 -18.25 -12.69
C VAL A 10 0.10 -16.75 -12.82
N ASN A 11 -1.00 -16.02 -12.77
CA ASN A 11 -1.05 -14.57 -12.90
C ASN A 11 -1.25 -13.93 -11.53
N PHE A 12 -0.27 -13.13 -11.11
CA PHE A 12 -0.36 -12.26 -9.94
C PHE A 12 -0.69 -10.85 -10.39
N LEU A 13 -1.85 -10.35 -10.00
CA LEU A 13 -2.35 -9.03 -10.43
C LEU A 13 -2.73 -8.18 -9.21
N SER A 14 -2.01 -7.09 -9.01
CA SER A 14 -2.42 -5.97 -8.15
C SER A 14 -2.74 -4.79 -9.07
N PRO A 15 -4.03 -4.50 -9.34
CA PRO A 15 -4.39 -3.46 -10.30
C PRO A 15 -3.85 -2.08 -9.90
N VAL A 16 -3.29 -1.36 -10.88
CA VAL A 16 -2.93 0.06 -10.75
C VAL A 16 -3.86 0.84 -11.67
N GLU A 17 -4.81 1.57 -11.08
CA GLU A 17 -5.91 2.26 -11.78
C GLU A 17 -5.97 3.75 -11.39
N PRO A 18 -4.92 4.54 -11.65
CA PRO A 18 -4.71 5.85 -11.03
C PRO A 18 -5.77 6.90 -11.38
N THR A 19 -6.56 6.69 -12.44
CA THR A 19 -7.65 7.59 -12.85
C THR A 19 -9.02 7.20 -12.28
N ASN A 20 -9.12 6.03 -11.62
CA ASN A 20 -10.33 5.56 -10.94
C ASN A 20 -10.05 5.43 -9.44
N LEU A 21 -10.39 6.46 -8.67
CA LEU A 21 -10.10 6.52 -7.22
C LEU A 21 -10.75 5.36 -6.43
N LEU A 22 -11.92 4.88 -6.87
CA LEU A 22 -12.54 3.72 -6.24
C LEU A 22 -11.65 2.49 -6.38
N HIS A 23 -11.27 2.14 -7.62
CA HIS A 23 -10.46 0.95 -7.89
C HIS A 23 -9.03 1.07 -7.34
N GLN A 24 -8.40 2.24 -7.49
CA GLN A 24 -7.06 2.49 -6.97
C GLN A 24 -6.98 2.36 -5.44
N SER A 25 -8.10 2.58 -4.74
CA SER A 25 -8.14 2.48 -3.27
C SER A 25 -8.35 1.05 -2.74
N LEU A 26 -8.62 0.06 -3.61
CA LEU A 26 -8.91 -1.31 -3.18
C LEU A 26 -7.62 -2.02 -2.73
N PRO A 27 -7.52 -2.47 -1.46
CA PRO A 27 -6.32 -3.13 -0.95
C PRO A 27 -6.34 -4.64 -1.25
N PHE A 28 -6.59 -5.01 -2.52
CA PHE A 28 -6.77 -6.40 -2.94
C PHE A 28 -5.94 -6.74 -4.19
N SER A 29 -5.51 -8.00 -4.24
CA SER A 29 -4.77 -8.60 -5.35
C SER A 29 -5.41 -9.92 -5.78
N TYR A 30 -5.20 -10.30 -7.03
CA TYR A 30 -5.60 -11.59 -7.59
C TYR A 30 -4.42 -12.54 -7.69
N LEU A 31 -4.73 -13.81 -7.46
CA LEU A 31 -3.98 -14.96 -7.93
C LEU A 31 -4.91 -15.74 -8.87
N ALA A 32 -4.60 -15.74 -10.17
CA ALA A 32 -5.39 -16.46 -11.17
C ALA A 32 -4.56 -17.57 -11.79
N VAL A 33 -5.06 -18.80 -11.73
CA VAL A 33 -4.38 -20.00 -12.22
C VAL A 33 -5.16 -20.61 -13.37
N SER A 34 -4.53 -20.70 -14.55
CA SER A 34 -5.05 -21.44 -15.69
C SER A 34 -4.09 -22.56 -16.09
N ALA A 35 -4.64 -23.56 -16.77
CA ALA A 35 -3.96 -24.77 -17.16
C ALA A 35 -4.32 -25.17 -18.60
N VAL A 36 -3.36 -25.76 -19.31
CA VAL A 36 -3.55 -26.40 -20.62
C VAL A 36 -2.73 -27.69 -20.70
N SER A 37 -3.28 -28.70 -21.37
CA SER A 37 -2.62 -29.97 -21.64
C SER A 37 -1.58 -29.82 -22.74
N THR A 38 -0.39 -30.37 -22.54
CA THR A 38 0.71 -30.36 -23.51
C THR A 38 0.89 -31.69 -24.24
N ASP A 39 0.18 -32.75 -23.83
CA ASP A 39 0.26 -34.09 -24.43
C ASP A 39 -0.95 -34.44 -25.32
N GLY A 40 -1.93 -33.54 -25.42
CA GLY A 40 -3.15 -33.75 -26.20
C GLY A 40 -4.23 -34.55 -25.48
N ALA A 41 -3.96 -35.10 -24.30
CA ALA A 41 -4.92 -35.84 -23.49
C ALA A 41 -5.73 -34.92 -22.55
N LEU A 42 -6.87 -35.44 -22.10
CA LEU A 42 -7.68 -34.81 -21.07
C LEU A 42 -7.15 -35.20 -19.68
N HIS A 43 -6.96 -34.21 -18.81
CA HIS A 43 -6.45 -34.40 -17.46
C HIS A 43 -7.39 -33.82 -16.41
N THR A 44 -7.32 -34.35 -15.20
CA THR A 44 -7.93 -33.75 -14.02
C THR A 44 -6.82 -33.11 -13.20
N VAL A 45 -6.93 -31.81 -12.94
CA VAL A 45 -5.92 -31.03 -12.21
C VAL A 45 -6.55 -30.45 -10.95
N ALA A 46 -5.94 -30.75 -9.80
CA ALA A 46 -6.30 -30.15 -8.52
C ALA A 46 -5.36 -28.99 -8.19
N ILE A 47 -5.92 -27.80 -7.96
CA ILE A 47 -5.20 -26.56 -7.64
C ILE A 47 -5.46 -26.24 -6.17
N TYR A 48 -4.40 -26.13 -5.38
CA TYR A 48 -4.44 -25.75 -3.96
C TYR A 48 -3.76 -24.39 -3.76
N SER A 49 -4.35 -23.56 -2.89
CA SER A 49 -3.72 -22.33 -2.41
C SER A 49 -4.16 -22.09 -0.96
N ASP A 50 -3.21 -21.71 -0.11
CA ASP A 50 -3.44 -21.28 1.26
C ASP A 50 -2.74 -19.96 1.58
N ILE A 51 -3.22 -19.31 2.64
CA ILE A 51 -2.49 -18.30 3.38
C ILE A 51 -2.34 -18.76 4.84
N SER A 52 -1.33 -18.26 5.55
CA SER A 52 -1.17 -18.49 6.99
C SER A 52 -1.68 -17.30 7.81
N ALA A 53 -1.82 -17.47 9.13
CA ALA A 53 -2.11 -16.36 10.03
C ALA A 53 -0.95 -15.36 10.18
N GLU A 54 0.22 -15.62 9.59
CA GLU A 54 1.34 -14.68 9.59
C GLU A 54 1.03 -13.40 8.80
N TRP A 55 0.02 -13.42 7.92
CA TRP A 55 -0.40 -12.24 7.18
C TRP A 55 -1.00 -11.12 8.05
N VAL A 56 -1.38 -11.42 9.31
CA VAL A 56 -2.02 -10.42 10.19
C VAL A 56 -1.06 -9.79 11.21
N THR A 57 0.19 -10.25 11.29
CA THR A 57 1.17 -9.75 12.27
C THR A 57 2.61 -10.21 11.99
N GLY A 58 3.57 -9.34 12.30
CA GLY A 58 4.99 -9.71 12.41
C GLY A 58 5.35 -10.40 13.74
N ASP A 59 4.50 -10.30 14.77
CA ASP A 59 4.67 -10.99 16.06
C ASP A 59 3.88 -12.29 16.09
N THR A 60 4.56 -13.38 15.74
CA THR A 60 3.93 -14.70 15.67
C THR A 60 3.55 -15.28 17.05
N SER A 61 3.89 -14.62 18.16
CA SER A 61 3.43 -15.01 19.50
C SER A 61 1.98 -14.59 19.79
N LEU A 62 1.45 -13.63 19.04
CA LEU A 62 0.10 -13.09 19.23
C LEU A 62 -0.99 -14.04 18.74
N GLU A 63 -2.13 -14.01 19.43
CA GLU A 63 -3.30 -14.83 19.13
C GLU A 63 -4.09 -14.27 17.94
N ALA A 64 -4.35 -15.14 16.96
CA ALA A 64 -5.22 -14.85 15.83
C ALA A 64 -6.56 -15.58 15.97
N ASN A 65 -7.64 -14.91 15.55
CA ASN A 65 -8.95 -15.51 15.33
C ASN A 65 -9.33 -15.42 13.85
N TRP A 66 -10.28 -16.28 13.45
CA TRP A 66 -10.68 -16.35 12.05
C TRP A 66 -12.12 -16.83 11.88
N THR A 67 -12.68 -16.53 10.73
CA THR A 67 -13.99 -17.01 10.31
C THR A 67 -13.96 -17.46 8.85
N THR A 68 -14.87 -18.38 8.51
CA THR A 68 -15.05 -18.85 7.13
C THR A 68 -16.50 -18.67 6.72
N THR A 69 -16.72 -17.82 5.73
CA THR A 69 -18.03 -17.57 5.11
C THR A 69 -18.11 -18.32 3.79
N THR A 70 -19.22 -19.01 3.56
CA THR A 70 -19.49 -19.80 2.36
C THR A 70 -20.70 -19.23 1.61
N GLY A 71 -20.72 -19.32 0.29
CA GLY A 71 -21.77 -18.78 -0.57
C GLY A 71 -21.42 -18.89 -2.05
N SER A 72 -21.69 -17.85 -2.83
CA SER A 72 -21.15 -17.70 -4.20
C SER A 72 -19.63 -17.45 -4.19
N VAL A 73 -19.14 -16.74 -3.18
CA VAL A 73 -17.72 -16.52 -2.90
C VAL A 73 -17.44 -17.05 -1.51
N TYR A 74 -16.47 -17.97 -1.40
CA TYR A 74 -15.99 -18.43 -0.10
C TYR A 74 -14.90 -17.48 0.36
N THR A 75 -14.91 -17.12 1.63
CA THR A 75 -13.94 -16.18 2.21
C THR A 75 -13.49 -16.66 3.57
N HIS A 76 -12.18 -16.75 3.75
CA HIS A 76 -11.53 -16.81 5.05
C HIS A 76 -11.18 -15.39 5.48
N GLN A 77 -11.62 -14.98 6.65
CA GLN A 77 -11.21 -13.73 7.30
C GLN A 77 -10.36 -14.08 8.53
N VAL A 78 -9.19 -13.46 8.66
CA VAL A 78 -8.24 -13.69 9.74
C VAL A 78 -7.82 -12.35 10.33
N GLN A 79 -7.67 -12.27 11.64
CA GLN A 79 -7.22 -11.06 12.34
C GLN A 79 -6.63 -11.41 13.71
N LEU A 80 -5.95 -10.46 14.34
CA LEU A 80 -5.56 -10.61 15.74
C LEU A 80 -6.77 -10.54 16.68
N VAL A 81 -6.72 -11.31 17.77
CA VAL A 81 -7.69 -11.22 18.87
C VAL A 81 -7.53 -9.88 19.59
N THR A 82 -6.29 -9.52 19.91
CA THR A 82 -5.95 -8.20 20.46
C THR A 82 -5.26 -7.41 19.38
N GLN A 83 -5.94 -6.38 18.88
CA GLN A 83 -5.39 -5.48 17.86
C GLN A 83 -4.81 -4.23 18.51
N THR A 84 -3.77 -3.68 17.88
CA THR A 84 -3.20 -2.37 18.22
C THR A 84 -3.52 -1.41 17.07
N PRO A 85 -4.65 -0.69 17.12
CA PRO A 85 -5.01 0.26 16.08
C PRO A 85 -3.90 1.28 15.85
N PHE A 86 -3.59 1.51 14.58
CA PHE A 86 -2.52 2.41 14.13
C PHE A 86 -1.11 2.06 14.65
N GLY A 87 -0.90 0.84 15.16
CA GLY A 87 0.42 0.35 15.54
C GLY A 87 0.99 -0.64 14.53
N GLU A 88 2.31 -0.73 14.50
CA GLU A 88 3.07 -1.73 13.72
C GLU A 88 3.97 -2.57 14.62
N PHE A 89 4.39 -3.72 14.11
CA PHE A 89 5.44 -4.51 14.76
C PHE A 89 6.81 -3.88 14.48
N SER A 90 7.48 -3.47 15.56
CA SER A 90 8.83 -2.91 15.52
C SER A 90 9.79 -3.82 14.76
N GLY A 91 10.42 -3.30 13.71
CA GLY A 91 11.45 -4.00 12.92
C GLY A 91 10.97 -4.73 11.65
N GLN A 92 9.66 -4.84 11.39
CA GLN A 92 9.15 -5.39 10.12
C GLN A 92 8.09 -4.52 9.44
N GLY A 93 7.59 -3.48 10.11
CA GLY A 93 6.64 -2.52 9.51
C GLY A 93 5.30 -3.14 9.12
N GLN A 94 4.87 -4.20 9.84
CA GLN A 94 3.58 -4.85 9.64
C GLN A 94 2.56 -4.35 10.66
N THR A 95 1.43 -3.86 10.17
CA THR A 95 0.33 -3.37 11.02
C THR A 95 -0.21 -4.45 11.96
N GLN A 96 -0.47 -4.08 13.20
CA GLN A 96 -1.00 -4.96 14.25
C GLN A 96 -2.52 -4.88 14.39
N TYR A 97 -3.23 -4.53 13.31
CA TYR A 97 -4.68 -4.41 13.29
C TYR A 97 -5.25 -4.54 11.87
N GLY A 98 -6.56 -4.68 11.78
CA GLY A 98 -7.28 -5.03 10.55
C GLY A 98 -7.45 -6.53 10.38
N SER A 99 -8.03 -6.93 9.25
CA SER A 99 -8.20 -8.32 8.88
C SER A 99 -7.67 -8.59 7.48
N VAL A 100 -7.13 -9.79 7.30
CA VAL A 100 -6.79 -10.34 5.99
C VAL A 100 -7.97 -11.18 5.51
N TYR A 101 -8.33 -11.00 4.25
CA TYR A 101 -9.39 -11.71 3.57
C TYR A 101 -8.79 -12.51 2.42
N PHE A 102 -8.97 -13.83 2.45
CA PHE A 102 -8.60 -14.72 1.36
C PHE A 102 -9.85 -15.38 0.82
N SER A 103 -10.13 -15.19 -0.48
CA SER A 103 -11.40 -15.56 -1.08
C SER A 103 -11.24 -16.30 -2.40
N CYS A 104 -12.24 -17.12 -2.73
CA CYS A 104 -12.31 -17.86 -3.97
C CYS A 104 -13.77 -17.99 -4.43
N ILE A 105 -14.00 -18.00 -5.75
CA ILE A 105 -15.34 -18.27 -6.28
C ILE A 105 -15.68 -19.73 -6.02
N ASN A 106 -16.89 -19.96 -5.50
CA ASN A 106 -17.45 -21.29 -5.35
C ASN A 106 -17.94 -21.81 -6.71
N ALA A 107 -17.02 -22.42 -7.45
CA ALA A 107 -17.27 -23.12 -8.70
C ALA A 107 -16.58 -24.50 -8.66
N ASN A 108 -16.88 -25.37 -9.64
CA ASN A 108 -16.07 -26.56 -9.95
C ASN A 108 -15.58 -27.39 -8.73
N ALA A 109 -16.52 -27.77 -7.85
CA ALA A 109 -16.23 -28.58 -6.67
C ALA A 109 -15.15 -27.97 -5.75
N LEU A 110 -15.21 -26.65 -5.51
CA LEU A 110 -14.41 -25.99 -4.50
C LEU A 110 -14.53 -26.70 -3.15
N THR A 111 -13.39 -27.04 -2.58
CA THR A 111 -13.27 -27.52 -1.21
C THR A 111 -12.44 -26.53 -0.41
N TYR A 112 -12.65 -26.47 0.91
CA TYR A 112 -11.92 -25.57 1.80
C TYR A 112 -11.54 -26.27 3.09
N GLN A 113 -10.54 -25.74 3.79
CA GLN A 113 -10.20 -26.18 5.13
C GLN A 113 -9.39 -25.13 5.87
N THR A 114 -9.66 -24.96 7.16
CA THR A 114 -8.81 -24.21 8.07
C THR A 114 -8.24 -25.14 9.13
N GLY A 115 -7.02 -24.87 9.59
CA GLY A 115 -6.35 -25.70 10.61
C GLY A 115 -4.82 -25.65 10.50
N GLN A 116 -4.14 -26.60 11.13
CA GLN A 116 -2.67 -26.67 11.11
C GLN A 116 -2.10 -26.90 9.71
N ASP A 117 -1.07 -26.13 9.33
CA ASP A 117 -0.39 -26.21 8.03
C ASP A 117 -0.07 -27.64 7.57
N THR A 118 0.63 -28.45 8.37
CA THR A 118 1.03 -29.81 7.99
C THR A 118 -0.16 -30.75 7.81
N VAL A 119 -1.24 -30.52 8.56
CA VAL A 119 -2.46 -31.33 8.49
C VAL A 119 -3.26 -30.98 7.24
N VAL A 120 -3.48 -29.68 7.00
CA VAL A 120 -4.28 -29.19 5.87
C VAL A 120 -3.57 -29.46 4.54
N ARG A 121 -2.26 -29.16 4.46
CA ARG A 121 -1.45 -29.47 3.27
C ARG A 121 -1.34 -30.97 3.05
N GLY A 122 -1.18 -31.75 4.12
CA GLY A 122 -1.16 -33.22 4.06
C GLY A 122 -2.48 -33.82 3.57
N GLN A 123 -3.62 -33.26 3.98
CA GLN A 123 -4.93 -33.65 3.49
C GLN A 123 -5.05 -33.47 1.96
N PHE A 124 -4.59 -32.33 1.43
CA PHE A 124 -4.58 -32.10 -0.01
C PHE A 124 -3.63 -33.06 -0.74
N ILE A 125 -2.39 -33.22 -0.26
CA ILE A 125 -1.40 -34.12 -0.88
C ILE A 125 -1.94 -35.56 -1.00
N LYS A 126 -2.65 -36.03 0.03
CA LYS A 126 -3.16 -37.40 0.06
C LYS A 126 -4.42 -37.60 -0.79
N ASN A 127 -5.30 -36.60 -0.86
CA ASN A 127 -6.66 -36.79 -1.38
C ASN A 127 -6.98 -35.91 -2.60
N ALA A 128 -6.08 -35.01 -3.00
CA ALA A 128 -6.30 -33.96 -4.01
C ALA A 128 -7.53 -33.06 -3.73
N ALA A 129 -8.00 -33.03 -2.48
CA ALA A 129 -9.16 -32.29 -2.03
C ALA A 129 -9.09 -31.99 -0.53
N LEU A 130 -9.78 -30.93 -0.10
CA LEU A 130 -9.86 -30.52 1.31
C LEU A 130 -11.11 -31.09 1.99
N ALA A 131 -11.07 -31.15 3.32
CA ALA A 131 -12.09 -31.85 4.11
C ALA A 131 -13.41 -31.08 4.30
N ASN A 132 -13.52 -29.83 3.81
CA ASN A 132 -14.67 -28.94 4.07
C ASN A 132 -14.92 -28.72 5.57
N THR A 133 -13.84 -28.55 6.32
CA THR A 133 -13.88 -28.37 7.79
C THR A 133 -13.40 -26.99 8.19
N LYS A 134 -13.90 -26.53 9.34
CA LYS A 134 -13.49 -25.28 9.98
C LYS A 134 -12.83 -25.62 11.30
N ASP A 135 -11.58 -25.23 11.44
CA ASP A 135 -10.97 -25.13 12.76
C ASP A 135 -11.56 -23.93 13.50
N THR A 136 -11.90 -24.13 14.77
CA THR A 136 -12.49 -23.12 15.68
C THR A 136 -11.62 -22.89 16.92
N ASN A 137 -10.48 -23.57 17.01
CA ASN A 137 -9.53 -23.38 18.10
C ASN A 137 -8.57 -22.24 17.73
N PHE A 138 -8.93 -21.02 18.11
CA PHE A 138 -8.07 -19.84 17.97
C PHE A 138 -6.83 -19.96 18.86
N ARG A 139 -5.71 -19.43 18.37
CA ARG A 139 -4.37 -19.70 18.94
C ARG A 139 -3.35 -18.68 18.45
N ALA A 140 -2.20 -18.64 19.12
CA ALA A 140 -1.02 -17.91 18.67
C ALA A 140 -0.64 -18.31 17.23
N VAL A 141 -0.20 -17.36 16.41
CA VAL A 141 0.17 -17.62 14.99
C VAL A 141 1.24 -18.71 14.87
N SER A 142 2.22 -18.72 15.77
CA SER A 142 3.28 -19.74 15.82
C SER A 142 2.83 -21.10 16.39
N ASN A 143 1.65 -21.18 17.00
CA ASN A 143 1.12 -22.43 17.56
C ASN A 143 0.39 -23.22 16.46
N ASN A 144 1.03 -24.28 15.96
CA ASN A 144 0.49 -25.12 14.89
C ASN A 144 0.11 -24.32 13.62
N TRP A 145 0.82 -23.22 13.32
CA TRP A 145 0.78 -22.44 12.08
C TRP A 145 -0.57 -22.53 11.33
N PRO A 146 -1.63 -21.86 11.84
CA PRO A 146 -2.95 -22.00 11.25
C PRO A 146 -2.96 -21.45 9.81
N VAL A 147 -3.49 -22.25 8.89
CA VAL A 147 -3.64 -21.92 7.46
C VAL A 147 -5.11 -21.94 7.04
N PHE A 148 -5.37 -21.22 5.95
CA PHE A 148 -6.69 -20.97 5.38
C PHE A 148 -6.67 -21.34 3.91
N ALA A 149 -7.18 -22.52 3.59
CA ALA A 149 -6.93 -23.17 2.32
C ALA A 149 -8.19 -23.34 1.47
N PHE A 150 -8.00 -23.18 0.17
CA PHE A 150 -8.95 -23.54 -0.86
C PHE A 150 -8.31 -24.56 -1.82
N ALA A 151 -9.13 -25.48 -2.32
CA ALA A 151 -8.73 -26.41 -3.38
C ALA A 151 -9.83 -26.56 -4.43
N HIS A 152 -9.45 -26.43 -5.69
CA HIS A 152 -10.30 -26.55 -6.87
C HIS A 152 -9.89 -27.75 -7.70
N THR A 153 -10.85 -28.46 -8.27
CA THR A 153 -10.57 -29.49 -9.28
C THR A 153 -11.11 -29.03 -10.63
N ILE A 154 -10.24 -29.01 -11.64
CA ILE A 154 -10.60 -28.60 -13.00
C ILE A 154 -10.25 -29.70 -14.01
N THR A 155 -11.07 -29.79 -15.05
CA THR A 155 -10.77 -30.60 -16.24
C THR A 155 -9.94 -29.77 -17.21
N VAL A 156 -8.82 -30.31 -17.67
CA VAL A 156 -7.86 -29.63 -18.54
C VAL A 156 -7.68 -30.41 -19.83
N GLY A 157 -7.95 -29.76 -20.96
CA GLY A 157 -7.73 -30.29 -22.30
C GLY A 157 -6.70 -29.48 -23.07
N THR A 158 -6.79 -29.47 -24.39
CA THR A 158 -5.86 -28.76 -25.29
C THR A 158 -6.12 -27.26 -25.41
N THR A 159 -7.21 -26.76 -24.83
CA THR A 159 -7.50 -25.33 -24.71
C THR A 159 -7.19 -24.84 -23.31
N VAL A 160 -6.78 -23.57 -23.20
CA VAL A 160 -6.54 -22.92 -21.91
C VAL A 160 -7.84 -22.90 -21.12
N SER A 161 -7.81 -23.45 -19.91
CA SER A 161 -8.95 -23.48 -19.00
C SER A 161 -9.34 -22.09 -18.51
N THR A 162 -10.61 -21.94 -18.08
CA THR A 162 -11.05 -20.76 -17.32
C THR A 162 -10.22 -20.66 -16.04
N PRO A 163 -9.66 -19.49 -15.70
CA PRO A 163 -8.81 -19.36 -14.52
C PRO A 163 -9.55 -19.64 -13.22
N VAL A 164 -8.94 -20.43 -12.34
CA VAL A 164 -9.29 -20.48 -10.92
C VAL A 164 -8.78 -19.21 -10.28
N LYS A 165 -9.67 -18.42 -9.68
CA LYS A 165 -9.36 -17.10 -9.12
C LYS A 165 -9.39 -17.15 -7.61
N PHE A 166 -8.28 -16.73 -7.01
CA PHE A 166 -8.17 -16.39 -5.60
C PHE A 166 -7.94 -14.89 -5.47
N THR A 167 -8.43 -14.31 -4.39
CA THR A 167 -8.14 -12.92 -4.04
C THR A 167 -7.63 -12.84 -2.62
N ILE A 168 -6.64 -11.99 -2.39
CA ILE A 168 -6.12 -11.67 -1.07
C ILE A 168 -6.19 -10.16 -0.87
N GLY A 169 -6.58 -9.71 0.32
CA GLY A 169 -6.52 -8.31 0.68
C GLY A 169 -6.48 -8.09 2.18
N GLN A 170 -5.84 -7.01 2.59
CA GLN A 170 -5.73 -6.60 3.98
C GLN A 170 -6.54 -5.32 4.17
N VAL A 171 -7.54 -5.37 5.05
CA VAL A 171 -8.45 -4.24 5.29
C VAL A 171 -8.34 -3.78 6.73
N ARG A 172 -8.04 -2.49 6.87
CA ARG A 172 -8.04 -1.72 8.11
C ARG A 172 -9.17 -0.69 8.07
N ASP A 173 -9.88 -0.51 9.18
CA ASP A 173 -10.82 0.59 9.30
C ASP A 173 -10.88 1.08 10.76
N PRO A 174 -10.54 2.35 11.04
CA PRO A 174 -9.98 3.34 10.11
C PRO A 174 -8.61 2.94 9.55
N ALA A 175 -8.27 3.43 8.37
CA ALA A 175 -7.00 3.14 7.70
C ALA A 175 -5.85 3.99 8.25
N ILE A 176 -6.10 5.29 8.47
CA ILE A 176 -5.11 6.28 8.93
C ILE A 176 -5.71 7.09 10.08
N GLU A 177 -4.89 7.43 11.07
CA GLU A 177 -5.18 8.46 12.07
C GLU A 177 -4.45 9.75 11.67
N TYR A 178 -5.18 10.84 11.47
CA TYR A 178 -4.64 12.09 10.94
C TYR A 178 -4.88 13.27 11.87
N ILE A 179 -3.85 14.06 12.17
CA ILE A 179 -3.96 15.27 12.99
C ILE A 179 -4.71 16.40 12.27
N ILE A 180 -5.63 17.04 12.99
CA ILE A 180 -6.31 18.28 12.59
C ILE A 180 -6.12 19.37 13.65
N ALA A 181 -6.65 20.57 13.40
CA ALA A 181 -6.51 21.72 14.28
C ALA A 181 -7.02 21.44 15.70
N GLY A 182 -6.30 21.97 16.71
CA GLY A 182 -6.69 21.83 18.12
C GLY A 182 -6.26 20.52 18.77
N ASN A 183 -5.22 19.87 18.24
CA ASN A 183 -4.66 18.60 18.71
C ASN A 183 -5.69 17.47 18.72
N VAL A 184 -6.54 17.45 17.69
CA VAL A 184 -7.59 16.45 17.49
C VAL A 184 -7.14 15.48 16.41
N TYR A 185 -7.43 14.19 16.60
CA TYR A 185 -7.15 13.16 15.61
C TYR A 185 -8.42 12.75 14.86
N GLN A 186 -8.37 12.92 13.55
CA GLN A 186 -9.41 12.50 12.62
C GLN A 186 -9.12 11.09 12.13
N LYS A 187 -10.09 10.20 12.32
CA LYS A 187 -10.08 8.85 11.76
C LYS A 187 -10.41 8.91 10.27
N ARG A 188 -9.51 8.41 9.42
CA ARG A 188 -9.69 8.37 7.97
C ARG A 188 -9.80 6.92 7.49
N SER A 189 -10.77 6.65 6.63
CA SER A 189 -11.04 5.31 6.10
C SER A 189 -10.69 5.26 4.61
N TYR A 190 -10.46 4.07 4.08
CA TYR A 190 -10.22 3.90 2.64
C TYR A 190 -11.33 4.52 1.78
N TYR A 191 -10.95 5.11 0.65
CA TYR A 191 -11.89 5.77 -0.28
C TYR A 191 -13.01 4.84 -0.77
N TRP A 192 -12.74 3.54 -0.92
CA TRP A 192 -13.73 2.57 -1.42
C TRP A 192 -14.96 2.41 -0.51
N TRP A 193 -14.85 2.74 0.77
CA TRP A 193 -16.01 2.76 1.68
C TRP A 193 -17.09 3.75 1.24
N SER A 194 -16.75 4.73 0.40
CA SER A 194 -17.73 5.65 -0.20
C SER A 194 -18.73 4.98 -1.14
N THR A 195 -18.46 3.73 -1.55
CA THR A 195 -19.28 2.94 -2.47
C THR A 195 -19.79 1.67 -1.81
N TYR A 196 -18.92 0.94 -1.12
CA TYR A 196 -19.27 -0.34 -0.50
C TYR A 196 -19.70 -0.18 0.95
N SER A 197 -20.75 -0.89 1.36
CA SER A 197 -21.21 -0.94 2.74
C SER A 197 -20.57 -2.07 3.56
N THR A 198 -19.96 -3.06 2.91
CA THR A 198 -19.30 -4.20 3.56
C THR A 198 -18.11 -4.68 2.75
N VAL A 199 -17.11 -5.26 3.41
CA VAL A 199 -15.96 -5.91 2.75
C VAL A 199 -16.42 -7.07 1.87
N ALA A 200 -17.46 -7.80 2.27
CA ALA A 200 -18.01 -8.91 1.49
C ALA A 200 -18.57 -8.46 0.12
N ALA A 201 -19.25 -7.31 0.09
CA ALA A 201 -19.73 -6.73 -1.18
C ALA A 201 -18.57 -6.31 -2.08
N LEU A 202 -17.54 -5.68 -1.52
CA LEU A 202 -16.32 -5.33 -2.24
C LEU A 202 -15.63 -6.57 -2.82
N ILE A 203 -15.43 -7.62 -2.02
CA ILE A 203 -14.77 -8.87 -2.46
C ILE A 203 -15.55 -9.51 -3.60
N SER A 204 -16.89 -9.55 -3.50
CA SER A 204 -17.76 -10.11 -4.52
C SER A 204 -17.60 -9.37 -5.85
N ASP A 205 -17.55 -8.04 -5.84
CA ASP A 205 -17.36 -7.25 -7.05
C ASP A 205 -15.95 -7.42 -7.60
N PHE A 206 -14.93 -7.31 -6.74
CA PHE A 206 -13.51 -7.42 -7.11
C PHE A 206 -13.23 -8.77 -7.80
N ILE A 207 -13.56 -9.90 -7.18
CA ILE A 207 -13.24 -11.22 -7.75
C ILE A 207 -13.93 -11.46 -9.11
N ASN A 208 -15.09 -10.85 -9.35
CA ASN A 208 -15.81 -10.92 -10.62
C ASN A 208 -15.29 -9.94 -11.67
N ALA A 209 -14.69 -8.82 -11.26
CA ALA A 209 -14.10 -7.82 -12.14
C ALA A 209 -12.76 -8.23 -12.77
N TYR A 210 -12.18 -9.38 -12.41
CA TYR A 210 -10.88 -9.84 -12.90
C TYR A 210 -10.64 -9.68 -14.43
N PRO A 211 -11.56 -10.08 -15.33
CA PRO A 211 -11.32 -9.90 -16.77
C PRO A 211 -11.13 -8.43 -17.17
N THR A 212 -11.91 -7.53 -16.58
CA THR A 212 -11.79 -6.09 -16.80
C THR A 212 -10.52 -5.54 -16.16
N ALA A 213 -10.22 -5.93 -14.91
CA ALA A 213 -9.00 -5.51 -14.21
C ALA A 213 -7.73 -5.93 -14.98
N LEU A 214 -7.70 -7.14 -15.51
CA LEU A 214 -6.59 -7.65 -16.32
C LEU A 214 -6.46 -6.87 -17.64
N ALA A 215 -7.57 -6.57 -18.31
CA ALA A 215 -7.55 -5.78 -19.54
C ALA A 215 -7.04 -4.34 -19.29
N THR A 216 -7.48 -3.71 -18.20
CA THR A 216 -7.01 -2.38 -17.78
C THR A 216 -5.51 -2.42 -17.45
N ALA A 217 -5.06 -3.41 -16.68
CA ALA A 217 -3.65 -3.56 -16.34
C ALA A 217 -2.77 -3.77 -17.57
N ASN A 218 -3.15 -4.66 -18.49
CA ASN A 218 -2.42 -4.84 -19.75
C ASN A 218 -2.35 -3.56 -20.59
N THR A 219 -3.43 -2.76 -20.59
CA THR A 219 -3.45 -1.47 -21.29
C THR A 219 -2.47 -0.49 -20.68
N PHE A 220 -2.44 -0.40 -19.34
CA PHE A 220 -1.53 0.48 -18.62
C PHE A 220 -0.07 0.03 -18.77
N ASP A 221 0.21 -1.26 -18.62
CA ASP A 221 1.53 -1.85 -18.81
C ASP A 221 2.06 -1.59 -20.23
N ALA A 222 1.22 -1.78 -21.25
CA ALA A 222 1.59 -1.49 -22.64
C ALA A 222 1.94 0.00 -22.85
N LYS A 223 1.22 0.92 -22.18
CA LYS A 223 1.50 2.35 -22.23
C LYS A 223 2.86 2.68 -21.58
N VAL A 224 3.10 2.21 -20.36
CA VAL A 224 4.37 2.41 -19.64
C VAL A 224 5.53 1.83 -20.44
N GLN A 225 5.40 0.60 -20.93
CA GLN A 225 6.40 -0.07 -21.74
C GLN A 225 6.73 0.71 -23.01
N SER A 226 5.70 1.14 -23.76
CA SER A 226 5.86 1.86 -25.02
C SER A 226 6.52 3.23 -24.83
N ASP A 227 6.04 4.00 -23.84
CA ASP A 227 6.57 5.34 -23.55
C ASP A 227 8.03 5.26 -23.09
N ALA A 228 8.36 4.34 -22.18
CA ALA A 228 9.71 4.18 -21.67
C ALA A 228 10.68 3.61 -22.74
N THR A 229 10.24 2.66 -23.55
CA THR A 229 11.06 2.06 -24.61
C THR A 229 11.38 3.07 -25.71
N SER A 230 10.36 3.82 -26.15
CA SER A 230 10.52 4.78 -27.26
C SER A 230 11.39 6.00 -26.89
N LYS A 231 11.50 6.33 -25.60
CA LYS A 231 12.29 7.46 -25.11
C LYS A 231 13.68 7.09 -24.63
N VAL A 232 13.87 5.88 -24.11
CA VAL A 232 15.11 5.46 -23.46
C VAL A 232 15.59 4.10 -23.95
N SER A 233 14.99 3.00 -23.47
CA SER A 233 15.34 1.64 -23.88
C SER A 233 14.35 0.61 -23.32
N THR A 234 14.39 -0.62 -23.85
CA THR A 234 13.64 -1.76 -23.28
C THR A 234 14.06 -2.08 -21.85
N THR A 235 15.35 -1.93 -21.51
CA THR A 235 15.85 -2.12 -20.13
C THR A 235 15.26 -1.07 -19.19
N TYR A 236 15.21 0.19 -19.62
CA TYR A 236 14.60 1.26 -18.82
C TYR A 236 13.10 1.05 -18.62
N ALA A 237 12.40 0.51 -19.61
CA ALA A 237 10.99 0.15 -19.45
C ALA A 237 10.76 -0.91 -18.36
N GLY A 238 11.69 -1.86 -18.19
CA GLY A 238 11.67 -2.80 -17.07
C GLY A 238 11.80 -2.10 -15.71
N ILE A 239 12.69 -1.10 -15.60
CA ILE A 239 12.85 -0.29 -14.37
C ILE A 239 11.57 0.51 -14.10
N ALA A 240 11.01 1.17 -15.11
CA ALA A 240 9.78 1.93 -14.98
C ALA A 240 8.60 1.06 -14.51
N ALA A 241 8.48 -0.16 -15.01
CA ALA A 241 7.45 -1.11 -14.57
C ALA A 241 7.60 -1.51 -13.08
N LEU A 242 8.83 -1.64 -12.57
CA LEU A 242 9.09 -1.89 -11.15
C LEU A 242 8.76 -0.66 -10.29
N ALA A 243 9.15 0.54 -10.75
CA ALA A 243 8.88 1.79 -10.06
C ALA A 243 7.37 2.05 -9.89
N VAL A 244 6.55 1.68 -10.89
CA VAL A 244 5.08 1.68 -10.79
C VAL A 244 4.60 0.88 -9.58
N ARG A 245 5.09 -0.34 -9.42
CA ARG A 245 4.65 -1.22 -8.33
C ARG A 245 5.06 -0.68 -6.97
N GLN A 246 6.29 -0.16 -6.86
CA GLN A 246 6.80 0.40 -5.61
C GLN A 246 6.02 1.65 -5.20
N ALA A 247 5.87 2.62 -6.10
CA ALA A 247 5.22 3.89 -5.77
C ALA A 247 3.75 3.73 -5.41
N PHE A 248 2.98 2.93 -6.18
CA PHE A 248 1.56 2.73 -5.87
C PHE A 248 1.34 1.75 -4.70
N GLY A 249 2.21 0.75 -4.55
CA GLY A 249 2.12 -0.23 -3.46
C GLY A 249 2.32 0.37 -2.07
N ALA A 250 2.97 1.53 -1.97
CA ALA A 250 3.19 2.26 -0.73
C ALA A 250 2.05 3.20 -0.33
N THR A 251 0.98 3.30 -1.15
CA THR A 251 0.02 4.41 -1.02
C THR A 251 -1.40 3.99 -0.67
N GLU A 252 -2.11 4.86 0.07
CA GLU A 252 -3.50 4.67 0.44
C GLU A 252 -4.34 5.93 0.20
N LEU A 253 -5.45 5.77 -0.51
CA LEU A 253 -6.45 6.82 -0.69
C LEU A 253 -7.50 6.74 0.41
N THR A 254 -7.72 7.85 1.10
CA THR A 254 -8.61 7.93 2.27
C THR A 254 -9.60 9.08 2.20
N ILE A 255 -10.70 8.93 2.92
CA ILE A 255 -11.75 9.93 3.12
C ILE A 255 -12.12 10.03 4.61
N SER A 256 -12.66 11.17 5.01
CA SER A 256 -13.23 11.35 6.34
C SER A 256 -14.74 11.07 6.37
N LYS A 257 -15.30 11.05 7.59
CA LYS A 257 -16.74 11.14 7.82
C LYS A 257 -17.13 12.57 8.18
N ALA A 258 -18.28 13.01 7.68
CA ALA A 258 -18.95 14.21 8.15
C ALA A 258 -19.54 13.98 9.56
N SER A 259 -20.01 15.07 10.19
CA SER A 259 -20.57 15.02 11.55
C SER A 259 -21.82 14.14 11.69
N ASP A 260 -22.53 13.91 10.59
CA ASP A 260 -23.70 13.01 10.53
C ASP A 260 -23.33 11.53 10.28
N GLY A 261 -22.03 11.22 10.19
CA GLY A 261 -21.51 9.88 9.94
C GLY A 261 -21.43 9.49 8.46
N SER A 262 -21.88 10.35 7.53
CA SER A 262 -21.78 10.10 6.10
C SER A 262 -20.35 10.28 5.58
N TRP A 263 -20.00 9.60 4.49
CA TRP A 263 -18.68 9.71 3.87
C TRP A 263 -18.49 11.05 3.16
N ASN A 264 -17.45 11.79 3.53
CA ASN A 264 -17.09 13.04 2.87
C ASN A 264 -16.21 12.75 1.63
N LYS A 265 -16.84 12.58 0.47
CA LYS A 265 -16.16 12.28 -0.80
C LYS A 265 -15.34 13.45 -1.36
N SER A 266 -15.41 14.63 -0.75
CA SER A 266 -14.61 15.80 -1.15
C SER A 266 -13.35 15.98 -0.32
N ASP A 267 -13.32 15.41 0.89
CA ASP A 267 -12.15 15.43 1.77
C ASP A 267 -11.29 14.19 1.52
N ILE A 268 -10.65 14.16 0.34
CA ILE A 268 -9.77 13.08 -0.10
C ILE A 268 -8.33 13.43 0.29
N MET A 269 -7.63 12.46 0.88
CA MET A 269 -6.19 12.52 1.13
C MET A 269 -5.55 11.22 0.67
N MET A 270 -4.31 11.32 0.22
CA MET A 270 -3.49 10.17 -0.13
C MET A 270 -2.30 10.14 0.83
N PHE A 271 -2.05 8.97 1.40
CA PHE A 271 -0.90 8.76 2.28
C PHE A 271 0.09 7.82 1.60
N ILE A 272 1.37 8.02 1.87
CA ILE A 272 2.45 7.15 1.41
C ILE A 272 3.27 6.72 2.62
N LYS A 273 3.56 5.43 2.71
CA LYS A 273 4.49 4.88 3.70
C LYS A 273 5.90 4.94 3.13
N GLU A 274 6.85 5.40 3.94
CA GLU A 274 8.27 5.21 3.69
C GLU A 274 8.66 3.76 4.03
N ILE A 275 9.04 2.98 3.02
CA ILE A 275 9.25 1.54 3.17
C ILE A 275 10.74 1.21 3.22
N SER A 276 11.18 0.47 4.24
CA SER A 276 12.53 -0.12 4.43
C SER A 276 13.62 0.77 5.04
N SER A 277 13.32 2.02 5.38
CA SER A 277 14.15 2.90 6.22
C SER A 277 13.53 3.00 7.63
N ASP A 278 12.64 3.98 7.86
CA ASP A 278 12.16 4.33 9.20
C ASP A 278 10.64 4.20 9.41
N GLY A 279 9.87 4.03 8.32
CA GLY A 279 8.44 3.74 8.40
C GLY A 279 7.53 4.96 8.56
N ASN A 280 8.08 6.16 8.39
CA ASN A 280 7.38 7.43 8.48
C ASN A 280 6.25 7.52 7.44
N ILE A 281 5.29 8.41 7.70
CA ILE A 281 4.13 8.63 6.83
C ILE A 281 4.20 9.99 6.16
N ASN A 282 4.09 10.00 4.82
CA ASN A 282 4.16 11.19 3.98
C ASN A 282 5.46 11.99 4.13
N THR A 283 6.59 11.30 4.20
CA THR A 283 7.92 11.91 4.13
C THR A 283 8.10 12.68 2.81
N VAL A 284 8.49 13.95 2.89
CA VAL A 284 8.48 14.87 1.74
C VAL A 284 9.55 14.47 0.72
N ASP A 285 10.75 14.13 1.18
CA ASP A 285 11.88 13.60 0.40
C ASP A 285 11.64 12.19 -0.17
N ILE A 286 10.60 11.47 0.26
CA ILE A 286 10.07 10.25 -0.39
C ILE A 286 8.98 10.57 -1.41
N ILE A 287 8.13 11.56 -1.14
CA ILE A 287 7.11 12.02 -2.10
C ILE A 287 7.79 12.64 -3.32
N TYR A 288 8.86 13.41 -3.14
CA TYR A 288 9.60 14.09 -4.20
C TYR A 288 10.13 13.17 -5.32
N PRO A 289 10.89 12.08 -5.05
CA PRO A 289 11.35 11.13 -6.04
C PRO A 289 10.20 10.28 -6.63
N ALA A 290 9.12 10.05 -5.88
CA ALA A 290 7.92 9.39 -6.40
C ALA A 290 7.07 10.32 -7.27
N TRP A 291 7.20 11.64 -7.12
CA TRP A 291 6.39 12.67 -7.76
C TRP A 291 6.19 12.49 -9.28
N PRO A 292 7.24 12.18 -10.08
CA PRO A 292 7.10 12.04 -11.52
C PRO A 292 6.06 11.00 -11.93
N ILE A 293 5.88 9.92 -11.15
CA ILE A 293 4.93 8.88 -11.50
C ILE A 293 3.50 9.34 -11.36
N PHE A 294 3.18 10.08 -10.28
CA PHE A 294 1.86 10.64 -10.07
C PHE A 294 1.55 11.68 -11.13
N MET A 295 2.53 12.49 -11.53
CA MET A 295 2.37 13.45 -12.61
C MET A 295 2.18 12.78 -13.98
N TYR A 296 2.84 11.65 -14.20
CA TYR A 296 2.68 10.86 -15.43
C TYR A 296 1.30 10.18 -15.49
N THR A 297 0.82 9.64 -14.38
CA THR A 297 -0.42 8.83 -14.35
C THR A 297 -1.67 9.66 -14.11
N ASN A 298 -1.70 10.47 -13.06
CA ASN A 298 -2.83 11.31 -12.67
C ASN A 298 -2.35 12.40 -11.69
N PRO A 299 -2.09 13.62 -12.16
CA PRO A 299 -1.62 14.72 -11.32
C PRO A 299 -2.50 15.03 -10.10
N THR A 300 -3.79 14.67 -10.13
CA THR A 300 -4.71 14.84 -9.00
C THR A 300 -4.26 14.05 -7.77
N LEU A 301 -3.60 12.89 -7.96
CA LEU A 301 -3.04 12.10 -6.86
C LEU A 301 -1.94 12.87 -6.12
N GLY A 302 -1.09 13.60 -6.86
CA GLY A 302 -0.07 14.47 -6.28
C GLY A 302 -0.68 15.55 -5.38
N LYS A 303 -1.82 16.14 -5.79
CA LYS A 303 -2.57 17.07 -4.92
C LYS A 303 -3.04 16.40 -3.63
N TYR A 304 -3.55 15.18 -3.70
CA TYR A 304 -4.01 14.47 -2.51
C TYR A 304 -2.85 14.08 -1.56
N LEU A 305 -1.67 13.79 -2.10
CA LEU A 305 -0.44 13.53 -1.32
C LEU A 305 0.03 14.78 -0.58
N LEU A 306 0.12 15.93 -1.28
CA LEU A 306 0.56 17.18 -0.67
C LEU A 306 -0.45 17.74 0.35
N ASN A 307 -1.74 17.44 0.17
CA ASN A 307 -2.79 18.04 0.99
C ASN A 307 -2.67 17.69 2.49
N GLY A 308 -2.20 16.48 2.83
CA GLY A 308 -2.01 16.11 4.24
C GLY A 308 -0.97 16.98 4.95
N LEU A 309 0.18 17.21 4.31
CA LEU A 309 1.27 18.06 4.80
C LEU A 309 0.85 19.53 4.88
N LEU A 310 0.29 20.05 3.79
CA LEU A 310 -0.16 21.45 3.70
C LEU A 310 -1.27 21.75 4.72
N ALA A 311 -2.26 20.87 4.87
CA ALA A 311 -3.36 21.08 5.80
C ALA A 311 -2.91 21.01 7.26
N TYR A 312 -1.98 20.11 7.60
CA TYR A 312 -1.41 20.01 8.95
C TYR A 312 -0.62 21.28 9.30
N GLN A 313 0.32 21.70 8.46
CA GLN A 313 1.09 22.92 8.76
C GLN A 313 0.23 24.18 8.76
N ALA A 314 -0.84 24.22 7.95
CA ALA A 314 -1.79 25.33 7.97
C ALA A 314 -2.60 25.45 9.27
N THR A 315 -2.60 24.43 10.13
CA THR A 315 -3.21 24.52 11.46
C THR A 315 -2.42 25.41 12.42
N GLY A 316 -1.16 25.73 12.12
CA GLY A 316 -0.26 26.48 13.00
C GLY A 316 0.27 25.68 14.19
N GLN A 317 0.05 24.36 14.22
CA GLN A 317 0.49 23.49 15.32
C GLN A 317 1.95 23.06 15.20
N TYR A 318 2.50 23.09 13.99
CA TYR A 318 3.93 22.88 13.76
C TYR A 318 4.68 24.19 14.04
N PRO A 319 5.62 24.23 15.00
CA PRO A 319 6.19 25.48 15.50
C PRO A 319 7.31 26.04 14.62
N ASN A 320 7.85 25.24 13.69
CA ASN A 320 9.03 25.63 12.92
C ASN A 320 8.65 26.43 11.64
N ALA A 321 9.60 27.22 11.16
CA ALA A 321 9.41 28.09 10.00
C ALA A 321 9.51 27.36 8.64
N TRP A 322 9.99 26.12 8.64
CA TRP A 322 10.21 25.30 7.44
C TRP A 322 9.08 24.27 7.20
N ALA A 323 9.14 23.56 6.08
CA ALA A 323 8.26 22.44 5.78
C ALA A 323 8.57 21.26 6.71
N VAL A 324 7.53 20.61 7.24
CA VAL A 324 7.69 19.41 8.09
C VAL A 324 8.22 18.27 7.21
N HIS A 325 9.13 17.47 7.78
CA HIS A 325 9.70 16.30 7.09
C HIS A 325 8.63 15.26 6.74
N ASP A 326 7.81 14.87 7.72
CA ASP A 326 6.79 13.85 7.59
C ASP A 326 5.55 14.18 8.47
N LEU A 327 4.51 13.36 8.37
CA LEU A 327 3.28 13.50 9.18
C LEU A 327 3.27 12.60 10.42
N GLY A 328 4.30 11.82 10.70
CA GLY A 328 4.41 10.96 11.86
C GLY A 328 5.51 9.91 11.68
N ALA A 329 6.16 9.58 12.79
CA ALA A 329 7.29 8.65 12.83
C ALA A 329 6.92 7.18 12.54
N GLU A 330 5.63 6.84 12.62
CA GLU A 330 5.18 5.46 12.39
C GLU A 330 3.90 5.47 11.56
N TYR A 331 3.94 4.85 10.38
CA TYR A 331 2.73 4.52 9.65
C TYR A 331 1.89 3.54 10.47
N PRO A 332 0.55 3.65 10.48
CA PRO A 332 -0.32 4.61 9.79
C PRO A 332 -0.75 5.83 10.64
N ALA A 333 0.05 6.23 11.63
CA ALA A 333 -0.25 7.34 12.53
C ALA A 333 0.32 8.67 11.99
N ALA A 334 -0.48 9.40 11.20
CA ALA A 334 -0.18 10.75 10.74
C ALA A 334 -0.52 11.80 11.81
N ILE A 335 0.14 11.73 12.96
CA ILE A 335 -0.16 12.50 14.17
C ILE A 335 0.58 13.85 14.29
N GLY A 336 1.45 14.15 13.34
CA GLY A 336 2.23 15.39 13.27
C GLY A 336 3.31 15.52 14.35
N HIS A 337 3.98 16.67 14.31
CA HIS A 337 5.16 17.00 15.12
C HIS A 337 4.95 18.33 15.86
N ASN A 338 3.94 18.41 16.73
CA ASN A 338 3.57 19.66 17.41
C ASN A 338 4.66 20.23 18.33
N LEU A 339 5.66 19.43 18.69
CA LEU A 339 6.84 19.87 19.43
C LEU A 339 7.98 20.39 18.53
N GLY A 340 7.79 20.37 17.20
CA GLY A 340 8.84 20.73 16.23
C GLY A 340 10.01 19.74 16.24
N MET A 341 9.76 18.51 16.68
CA MET A 341 10.72 17.41 16.78
C MET A 341 10.48 16.37 15.69
N ASP A 342 10.15 16.82 14.49
CA ASP A 342 10.22 15.97 13.31
C ASP A 342 11.65 15.49 13.08
N GLU A 343 11.78 14.42 12.29
CA GLU A 343 13.04 13.72 12.12
C GLU A 343 14.16 14.68 11.68
N LYS A 344 15.25 14.63 12.44
CA LYS A 344 16.44 15.42 12.16
C LYS A 344 17.40 14.54 11.37
N MET A 345 17.35 14.64 10.05
CA MET A 345 18.28 13.91 9.20
C MET A 345 19.71 14.49 9.35
N PRO A 346 20.69 13.70 9.81
CA PRO A 346 22.08 14.13 9.85
C PRO A 346 22.71 14.06 8.46
N ILE A 347 23.58 15.03 8.15
CA ILE A 347 24.36 15.12 6.91
C ILE A 347 25.13 13.81 6.64
N GLU A 348 24.92 13.15 5.49
CA GLU A 348 25.80 12.06 5.06
C GLU A 348 27.10 12.63 4.48
N GLY A 349 28.24 12.38 5.15
CA GLY A 349 29.54 12.85 4.69
C GLY A 349 30.69 12.84 5.70
N SER A 350 30.45 12.72 7.01
CA SER A 350 31.54 12.57 7.98
C SER A 350 31.87 11.10 8.24
N ARG A 351 32.86 10.57 7.50
CA ARG A 351 33.53 9.30 7.80
C ARG A 351 34.42 9.37 9.07
N ASP A 352 34.09 10.20 10.06
CA ASP A 352 34.82 10.28 11.32
C ASP A 352 33.89 10.15 12.55
N PRO A 353 33.75 8.94 13.11
CA PRO A 353 32.92 8.69 14.29
C PRO A 353 33.52 9.23 15.60
N SER A 354 34.66 9.93 15.57
CA SER A 354 35.35 10.38 16.80
C SER A 354 34.94 11.76 17.31
N ASN A 355 34.12 12.53 16.58
CA ASN A 355 33.84 13.93 16.92
C ASN A 355 32.39 14.18 17.39
N VAL A 356 32.03 13.59 18.53
CA VAL A 356 30.72 13.73 19.19
C VAL A 356 30.39 15.19 19.55
N TYR A 357 31.38 16.08 19.67
CA TYR A 357 31.17 17.51 19.93
C TYR A 357 30.81 18.32 18.68
N PHE A 358 31.07 17.82 17.48
CA PHE A 358 30.70 18.47 16.21
C PHE A 358 29.21 18.29 15.91
N LEU A 359 28.65 17.11 16.19
CA LEU A 359 27.21 16.83 16.04
C LEU A 359 26.32 17.67 16.98
N LEU A 360 26.83 18.08 18.15
CA LEU A 360 26.08 18.84 19.15
C LEU A 360 25.99 20.36 18.88
N ARG A 361 26.82 20.91 17.98
CA ARG A 361 26.78 22.35 17.64
C ARG A 361 26.19 22.67 16.27
N ILE A 362 26.02 21.66 15.40
CA ILE A 362 25.57 21.83 14.01
C ILE A 362 24.39 20.90 13.68
N GLY A 363 23.99 20.03 14.61
CA GLY A 363 22.88 19.07 14.45
C GLY A 363 21.48 19.67 14.54
N ALA A 364 21.22 20.81 13.89
CA ALA A 364 19.92 21.46 13.99
C ALA A 364 19.42 22.24 12.77
N GLU A 365 20.12 22.29 11.61
CA GLU A 365 19.71 23.23 10.54
C GLU A 365 19.76 22.69 9.08
N LEU A 366 20.11 21.43 8.83
CA LEU A 366 20.69 21.08 7.52
C LEU A 366 19.80 20.30 6.52
N CYS A 367 18.59 19.86 6.89
CA CYS A 367 17.62 19.25 5.95
C CYS A 367 16.37 20.11 5.68
N PHE A 368 16.21 21.21 6.40
CA PHE A 368 15.03 22.09 6.28
C PHE A 368 14.91 22.86 4.96
N PRO A 369 16.01 23.23 4.27
CA PRO A 369 15.92 23.79 2.93
C PRO A 369 15.41 22.79 1.89
N GLU A 370 15.73 21.50 2.03
CA GLU A 370 15.33 20.47 1.07
C GLU A 370 13.82 20.31 1.03
N GLU A 371 13.17 20.16 2.18
CA GLU A 371 11.72 19.95 2.23
C GLU A 371 10.92 21.18 1.81
N CYS A 372 11.41 22.37 2.16
CA CYS A 372 10.83 23.61 1.64
C CYS A 372 10.94 23.66 0.12
N GLY A 373 12.12 23.32 -0.43
CA GLY A 373 12.36 23.27 -1.87
C GLY A 373 11.46 22.26 -2.57
N ASN A 374 11.42 21.02 -2.07
CA ASN A 374 10.61 19.92 -2.57
C ASN A 374 9.13 20.31 -2.61
N MET A 375 8.58 20.82 -1.49
CA MET A 375 7.18 21.23 -1.42
C MET A 375 6.84 22.37 -2.39
N LEU A 376 7.73 23.36 -2.55
CA LEU A 376 7.55 24.46 -3.49
C LEU A 376 7.60 23.97 -4.94
N ILE A 377 8.58 23.13 -5.29
CA ILE A 377 8.75 22.56 -6.64
C ILE A 377 7.55 21.70 -7.00
N MET A 378 7.14 20.78 -6.13
CA MET A 378 5.98 19.91 -6.38
C MET A 378 4.68 20.71 -6.50
N SER A 379 4.47 21.72 -5.65
CA SER A 379 3.30 22.61 -5.73
C SER A 379 3.27 23.38 -7.06
N LEU A 380 4.43 23.87 -7.53
CA LEU A 380 4.55 24.56 -8.80
C LEU A 380 4.34 23.63 -9.99
N ASP A 381 4.95 22.43 -10.00
CA ASP A 381 4.79 21.45 -11.07
C ASP A 381 3.34 20.99 -11.20
N TYR A 382 2.66 20.74 -10.07
CA TYR A 382 1.21 20.47 -10.05
C TYR A 382 0.42 21.60 -10.72
N LEU A 383 0.64 22.84 -10.29
CA LEU A 383 -0.01 24.02 -10.86
C LEU A 383 0.25 24.14 -12.36
N GLN A 384 1.50 23.98 -12.80
CA GLN A 384 1.87 24.14 -14.20
C GLN A 384 1.24 23.06 -15.08
N ARG A 385 1.14 21.82 -14.60
CA ARG A 385 0.55 20.70 -15.34
C ARG A 385 -0.97 20.74 -15.41
N THR A 386 -1.63 21.11 -14.31
CA THR A 386 -3.08 21.01 -14.18
C THR A 386 -3.81 22.32 -14.40
N LYS A 387 -3.11 23.45 -14.24
CA LYS A 387 -3.69 24.80 -14.13
C LYS A 387 -4.64 24.96 -12.94
N ASP A 388 -4.67 24.01 -12.02
CA ASP A 388 -5.44 24.09 -10.77
C ASP A 388 -4.69 24.96 -9.75
N THR A 389 -5.26 26.12 -9.42
CA THR A 389 -4.70 27.08 -8.47
C THR A 389 -5.11 26.82 -7.02
N SER A 390 -5.90 25.79 -6.74
CA SER A 390 -6.52 25.60 -5.43
C SER A 390 -5.51 25.39 -4.30
N LEU A 391 -4.43 24.64 -4.52
CA LEU A 391 -3.38 24.47 -3.50
C LEU A 391 -2.67 25.80 -3.22
N VAL A 392 -2.14 26.44 -4.26
CA VAL A 392 -1.38 27.69 -4.11
C VAL A 392 -2.23 28.85 -3.60
N SER A 393 -3.52 28.90 -3.95
CA SER A 393 -4.43 29.94 -3.46
C SER A 393 -4.81 29.73 -2.00
N ARG A 394 -4.98 28.46 -1.59
CA ARG A 394 -5.36 28.12 -0.21
C ARG A 394 -4.19 28.24 0.76
N TYR A 395 -2.98 27.87 0.33
CA TYR A 395 -1.80 27.77 1.19
C TYR A 395 -0.72 28.81 0.85
N SER A 396 -1.10 29.95 0.26
CA SER A 396 -0.15 30.98 -0.18
C SER A 396 0.75 31.50 0.94
N ALA A 397 0.20 31.67 2.14
CA ALA A 397 0.96 32.13 3.30
C ALA A 397 2.04 31.12 3.73
N GLN A 398 1.72 29.81 3.69
CA GLN A 398 2.69 28.76 4.02
C GLN A 398 3.80 28.68 2.95
N LEU A 399 3.44 28.75 1.67
CA LEU A 399 4.40 28.74 0.57
C LEU A 399 5.33 29.97 0.62
N ASP A 400 4.80 31.16 0.95
CA ASP A 400 5.57 32.39 1.12
C ASP A 400 6.53 32.31 2.33
N GLN A 401 6.07 31.71 3.43
CA GLN A 401 6.90 31.45 4.60
C GLN A 401 8.10 30.55 4.24
N TRP A 402 7.88 29.45 3.52
CA TRP A 402 8.96 28.55 3.10
C TRP A 402 9.90 29.21 2.09
N ALA A 403 9.38 29.99 1.14
CA ALA A 403 10.21 30.74 0.22
C ALA A 403 11.09 31.78 0.95
N THR A 404 10.52 32.48 1.93
CA THR A 404 11.25 33.43 2.79
C THR A 404 12.32 32.73 3.62
N TYR A 405 11.99 31.56 4.19
CA TYR A 405 12.95 30.72 4.89
C TYR A 405 14.13 30.34 3.98
N LEU A 406 13.87 29.89 2.75
CA LEU A 406 14.92 29.56 1.80
C LEU A 406 15.82 30.76 1.47
N ILE A 407 15.27 31.95 1.27
CA ILE A 407 16.08 33.16 0.98
C ILE A 407 17.10 33.42 2.09
N GLY A 408 16.70 33.23 3.35
CA GLY A 408 17.58 33.43 4.49
C GLY A 408 18.62 32.33 4.70
N ASN A 409 18.38 31.12 4.20
CA ASN A 409 19.12 29.92 4.59
C ASN A 409 19.81 29.16 3.42
N THR A 410 19.79 29.68 2.18
CA THR A 410 20.35 28.97 0.99
C THR A 410 21.48 29.69 0.24
N LEU A 411 21.74 30.98 0.48
CA LEU A 411 22.68 31.77 -0.35
C LEU A 411 24.17 31.45 -0.05
N TYR A 412 24.47 31.16 1.21
CA TYR A 412 25.70 30.55 1.68
C TYR A 412 25.25 29.42 2.58
N PRO A 413 24.92 28.25 2.02
CA PRO A 413 24.61 27.14 2.88
C PRO A 413 25.90 26.85 3.66
N GLU A 414 25.90 27.06 4.97
CA GLU A 414 26.93 26.46 5.79
C GLU A 414 26.74 24.94 5.64
N ASP A 415 27.46 24.34 4.68
CA ASP A 415 27.55 22.89 4.45
C ASP A 415 26.27 22.17 3.94
N GLN A 416 25.62 22.65 2.88
CA GLN A 416 24.53 21.91 2.20
C GLN A 416 25.08 20.80 1.28
N LEU A 417 24.79 19.56 1.63
CA LEU A 417 24.87 18.37 0.77
C LEU A 417 23.44 17.81 0.62
N ALA A 418 23.05 17.46 -0.60
CA ALA A 418 21.71 16.93 -0.92
C ALA A 418 21.52 15.49 -0.39
N THR A 419 20.37 15.18 0.20
CA THR A 419 20.07 13.87 0.80
C THR A 419 19.36 12.92 -0.14
N THR A 420 19.59 13.00 -1.46
CA THR A 420 19.02 11.98 -2.35
C THR A 420 19.58 10.61 -1.94
N ASP A 421 18.79 9.86 -1.19
CA ASP A 421 19.00 8.47 -0.76
C ASP A 421 19.04 7.50 -1.97
N PHE A 422 18.93 8.08 -3.17
CA PHE A 422 19.16 7.47 -4.46
C PHE A 422 20.58 7.78 -4.93
N SER A 423 21.58 7.18 -4.29
CA SER A 423 22.81 6.84 -5.01
C SER A 423 22.47 5.69 -5.98
N GLY A 424 21.79 6.04 -7.07
CA GLY A 424 21.56 5.23 -8.26
C GLY A 424 22.34 5.78 -9.44
#